data_AF-A0A086MBZ3-F1
#
_entry.id   AF-A0A086MBZ3-F1
#
_cell.length_a   1.000
_cell.length_b   1.000
_cell.length_c   1.000
_cell.angle_alpha   90.00
_cell.angle_beta   90.00
_cell.angle_gamma   90.00
#
_symmetry.space_group_name_H-M   'P 1'
#
loop_
_entity.id
_entity.type
_entity.pdbx_description
1 polymer ?
#
loop_
_entity_poly.entity_id
_entity_poly.type
_entity_poly.pdbx_seq_one_letter_code
_entity_poly.pdbx_strand_id
1 'polypeptide(L)'
;MQNAMGSDIIMQLDDVVSSTTPDPIRVEDAMLRSLRWLDRCIAAHKRPRDQALFGIVQGGLDPRMRQVCLREIKKRPLPGFAIGGVSGGEAKEDFWKTVELVSVGLPENKPRYLMGVGYPLDIVVCVALGCDMFDCVYPCRTARFGTALVREQGGVLRIKQTKYKLDLRPLDATCGCYTCRNYTRAFLHASFGKMPSVSQLLTIHNLFFMQSLCLDMQRAIAAGTFPAFVRSFLLQLFPPADRDRAEKRGGKAEATGEKSDGGCEQPSLEEHKSKGQRGLKAEAKPRECGTASPFHGANGECRNLSTPPSWVRDALRAAGIGIDDLYPAPEKD
;
A
#
# COMPACT_ATOMS: atom_id res chain seq x y z
N MET A 1 18.08 -3.77 -24.04
CA MET A 1 18.39 -3.05 -22.78
C MET A 1 18.62 -4.00 -21.61
N GLN A 2 17.60 -4.72 -21.13
CA GLN A 2 17.73 -5.58 -19.93
C GLN A 2 18.80 -6.69 -20.03
N ASN A 3 19.06 -7.26 -21.23
CA ASN A 3 20.17 -8.22 -21.39
C ASN A 3 21.55 -7.60 -21.15
N ALA A 4 21.73 -6.32 -21.49
CA ALA A 4 22.98 -5.59 -21.31
C ALA A 4 23.15 -5.11 -19.86
N MET A 5 22.05 -4.77 -19.16
CA MET A 5 22.09 -4.44 -17.73
C MET A 5 22.47 -5.63 -16.85
N GLY A 6 22.25 -6.87 -17.33
CA GLY A 6 22.60 -8.07 -16.60
C GLY A 6 21.68 -8.38 -15.41
N SER A 7 20.45 -7.87 -15.40
CA SER A 7 19.45 -8.16 -14.36
C SER A 7 19.09 -9.65 -14.29
N ASP A 8 18.97 -10.23 -13.09
CA ASP A 8 18.64 -11.65 -12.91
C ASP A 8 17.19 -11.97 -13.29
N ILE A 9 16.27 -11.04 -13.03
CA ILE A 9 14.86 -11.10 -13.46
C ILE A 9 14.61 -9.93 -14.40
N ILE A 10 14.03 -10.21 -15.57
CA ILE A 10 13.67 -9.21 -16.56
C ILE A 10 12.17 -9.24 -16.80
N MET A 11 11.56 -8.07 -16.94
CA MET A 11 10.12 -7.96 -17.17
C MET A 11 9.85 -7.85 -18.67
N GLN A 12 8.78 -8.46 -19.17
CA GLN A 12 8.31 -8.14 -20.52
C GLN A 12 7.97 -6.65 -20.64
N LEU A 13 8.02 -6.12 -21.86
CA LEU A 13 7.37 -4.85 -22.15
C LEU A 13 5.86 -5.08 -22.29
N ASP A 14 5.06 -4.19 -21.73
CA ASP A 14 3.60 -4.23 -21.76
C ASP A 14 2.99 -2.85 -22.06
N ASP A 15 1.73 -2.86 -22.48
CA ASP A 15 0.93 -1.65 -22.74
C ASP A 15 0.01 -1.40 -21.54
N VAL A 16 0.40 -0.45 -20.71
CA VAL A 16 -0.26 -0.18 -19.42
C VAL A 16 -1.41 0.80 -19.60
N VAL A 17 -2.54 0.49 -18.96
CA VAL A 17 -3.71 1.37 -18.86
C VAL A 17 -4.04 1.58 -17.40
N SER A 18 -4.60 2.75 -17.06
CA SER A 18 -5.11 3.01 -15.71
C SER A 18 -6.14 1.93 -15.33
N SER A 19 -6.04 1.38 -14.12
CA SER A 19 -7.00 0.41 -13.58
C SER A 19 -8.43 0.99 -13.49
N THR A 20 -8.52 2.31 -13.36
CA THR A 20 -9.77 3.08 -13.27
C THR A 20 -10.29 3.60 -14.61
N THR A 21 -9.69 3.18 -15.73
CA THR A 21 -10.18 3.60 -17.05
C THR A 21 -11.59 3.07 -17.29
N PRO A 22 -12.52 3.89 -17.79
CA PRO A 22 -13.88 3.44 -18.11
C PRO A 22 -13.98 2.84 -19.53
N ASP A 23 -12.90 2.82 -20.32
CA ASP A 23 -12.91 2.36 -21.71
C ASP A 23 -12.50 0.87 -21.82
N PRO A 24 -13.46 -0.07 -21.94
CA PRO A 24 -13.15 -1.49 -22.02
C PRO A 24 -12.42 -1.87 -23.32
N ILE A 25 -12.66 -1.15 -24.42
CA ILE A 25 -12.02 -1.43 -25.71
C ILE A 25 -10.53 -1.11 -25.60
N ARG A 26 -10.18 0.00 -24.95
CA ARG A 26 -8.78 0.36 -24.69
C ARG A 26 -8.07 -0.67 -23.82
N VAL A 27 -8.73 -1.20 -22.78
CA VAL A 27 -8.17 -2.24 -21.88
C VAL A 27 -7.93 -3.53 -22.64
N GLU A 28 -8.91 -3.98 -23.43
CA GLU A 28 -8.80 -5.19 -24.23
C GLU A 28 -7.65 -5.11 -25.24
N ASP A 29 -7.57 -4.01 -25.99
CA ASP A 29 -6.48 -3.81 -26.95
C ASP A 29 -5.11 -3.78 -26.25
N ALA A 30 -4.99 -3.12 -25.10
CA ALA A 30 -3.73 -3.12 -24.32
C ALA A 30 -3.32 -4.52 -23.87
N MET A 31 -4.28 -5.29 -23.35
CA MET A 31 -4.06 -6.67 -22.91
C MET A 31 -3.60 -7.55 -24.08
N LEU A 32 -4.31 -7.51 -25.21
CA LEU A 32 -3.97 -8.30 -26.39
C LEU A 32 -2.63 -7.85 -27.00
N ARG A 33 -2.33 -6.56 -27.00
CA ARG A 33 -1.06 -5.99 -27.43
C ARG A 33 0.09 -6.46 -26.53
N SER A 34 -0.11 -6.49 -25.22
CA SER A 34 0.87 -6.98 -24.24
C SER A 34 1.20 -8.46 -24.45
N LEU A 35 0.23 -9.29 -24.83
CA LEU A 35 0.48 -10.69 -25.21
C LEU A 35 1.31 -10.79 -26.51
N ARG A 36 1.00 -10.00 -27.53
CA ARG A 36 1.82 -9.94 -28.77
C ARG A 36 3.25 -9.44 -28.48
N TRP A 37 3.39 -8.51 -27.53
CA TRP A 37 4.70 -7.99 -27.13
C TRP A 37 5.49 -9.00 -26.30
N LEU A 38 4.83 -9.82 -25.49
CA LEU A 38 5.48 -10.92 -24.80
C LEU A 38 6.16 -11.89 -25.79
N ASP A 39 5.47 -12.30 -26.86
CA ASP A 39 6.05 -13.19 -27.87
C ASP A 39 7.30 -12.57 -28.52
N ARG A 40 7.28 -11.26 -28.76
CA ARG A 40 8.45 -10.51 -29.25
C ARG A 40 9.56 -10.43 -28.20
N CYS A 41 9.23 -10.30 -26.93
CA CYS A 41 10.20 -10.29 -25.83
C CYS A 41 10.89 -11.65 -25.69
N ILE A 42 10.14 -12.75 -25.80
CA ILE A 42 10.67 -14.12 -25.78
C ILE A 42 11.64 -14.31 -26.94
N ALA A 43 11.24 -13.94 -28.16
CA ALA A 43 12.11 -14.05 -29.35
C ALA A 43 13.37 -13.18 -29.25
N ALA A 44 13.28 -12.00 -28.61
CA ALA A 44 14.40 -11.09 -28.44
C ALA A 44 15.33 -11.48 -27.28
N HIS A 45 14.90 -12.35 -26.36
CA HIS A 45 15.66 -12.68 -25.16
C HIS A 45 16.80 -13.66 -25.46
N LYS A 46 18.04 -13.16 -25.39
CA LYS A 46 19.25 -13.93 -25.76
C LYS A 46 19.95 -14.64 -24.60
N ARG A 47 19.46 -14.52 -23.36
CA ARG A 47 20.14 -15.03 -22.15
C ARG A 47 19.23 -15.85 -21.21
N PRO A 48 18.47 -16.84 -21.71
CA PRO A 48 17.46 -17.56 -20.90
C PRO A 48 18.05 -18.45 -19.81
N ARG A 49 19.37 -18.70 -19.80
CA ARG A 49 20.07 -19.44 -18.74
C ARG A 49 20.49 -18.55 -17.57
N ASP A 50 20.66 -17.25 -17.82
CA ASP A 50 21.18 -16.30 -16.82
C ASP A 50 20.10 -15.34 -16.30
N GLN A 51 19.04 -15.11 -17.09
CA GLN A 51 17.99 -14.14 -16.76
C GLN A 51 16.62 -14.78 -16.90
N ALA A 52 15.75 -14.56 -15.92
CA ALA A 52 14.38 -15.05 -15.89
C ALA A 52 13.42 -14.00 -16.47
N LEU A 53 12.83 -14.26 -17.64
CA LEU A 53 11.81 -13.38 -18.24
C LEU A 53 10.43 -13.62 -17.62
N PHE A 54 9.89 -12.63 -16.92
CA PHE A 54 8.53 -12.69 -16.37
C PHE A 54 7.50 -12.13 -17.35
N GLY A 55 6.40 -12.84 -17.53
CA GLY A 55 5.22 -12.35 -18.23
C GLY A 55 4.32 -11.55 -17.30
N ILE A 56 3.62 -10.54 -17.81
CA ILE A 56 2.75 -9.65 -17.02
C ILE A 56 1.30 -9.91 -17.41
N VAL A 57 0.50 -10.34 -16.43
CA VAL A 57 -0.95 -10.49 -16.58
C VAL A 57 -1.58 -9.10 -16.56
N GLN A 58 -2.29 -8.76 -17.63
CA GLN A 58 -3.05 -7.52 -17.83
C GLN A 58 -4.56 -7.80 -17.90
N GLY A 59 -5.37 -6.76 -18.07
CA GLY A 59 -6.83 -6.87 -18.19
C GLY A 59 -7.64 -5.94 -17.27
N GLY A 60 -6.99 -4.95 -16.64
CA GLY A 60 -7.68 -3.98 -15.75
C GLY A 60 -8.38 -4.68 -14.58
N LEU A 61 -9.59 -4.24 -14.27
CA LEU A 61 -10.44 -4.83 -13.22
C LEU A 61 -11.51 -5.78 -13.78
N ASP A 62 -11.55 -6.04 -15.10
CA ASP A 62 -12.54 -6.96 -15.70
C ASP A 62 -12.09 -8.43 -15.52
N PRO A 63 -12.84 -9.25 -14.76
CA PRO A 63 -12.51 -10.66 -14.54
C PRO A 63 -12.39 -11.47 -15.83
N ARG A 64 -13.21 -11.17 -16.85
CA ARG A 64 -13.22 -11.89 -18.12
C ARG A 64 -11.94 -11.62 -18.89
N MET A 65 -11.51 -10.36 -18.94
CA MET A 65 -10.24 -9.98 -19.60
C MET A 65 -9.06 -10.62 -18.86
N ARG A 66 -9.05 -10.60 -17.53
CA ARG A 66 -8.03 -11.29 -16.73
C ARG A 66 -7.95 -12.79 -17.05
N GLN A 67 -9.10 -13.47 -17.16
CA GLN A 67 -9.15 -14.88 -17.54
C GLN A 67 -8.65 -15.14 -18.96
N VAL A 68 -8.98 -14.26 -19.92
CA VAL A 68 -8.44 -14.33 -21.29
C VAL A 68 -6.92 -14.21 -21.26
N CYS A 69 -6.39 -13.20 -20.57
CA CYS A 69 -4.95 -13.00 -20.44
C CYS A 69 -4.26 -14.20 -19.79
N LEU A 70 -4.80 -14.72 -18.68
CA LEU A 70 -4.29 -15.91 -17.99
C LEU A 70 -4.23 -17.13 -18.89
N ARG A 71 -5.30 -17.41 -19.64
CA ARG A 71 -5.35 -18.55 -20.55
C ARG A 71 -4.29 -18.44 -21.65
N GLU A 72 -4.07 -17.25 -22.19
CA GLU A 72 -3.10 -17.05 -23.27
C GLU A 72 -1.65 -17.01 -22.76
N ILE A 73 -1.38 -16.29 -21.67
CA ILE A 73 -0.02 -16.10 -21.17
C ILE A 73 0.62 -17.41 -20.69
N LYS A 74 -0.18 -18.30 -20.09
CA LYS A 74 0.26 -19.63 -19.60
C LYS A 74 0.71 -20.59 -20.71
N LYS A 75 0.38 -20.31 -21.98
CA LYS A 75 0.84 -21.11 -23.11
C LYS A 75 2.34 -20.92 -23.39
N ARG A 76 2.97 -19.90 -22.80
CA ARG A 76 4.39 -19.58 -22.99
C ARG A 76 5.23 -20.20 -21.85
N PRO A 77 6.45 -20.72 -22.15
CA PRO A 77 7.30 -21.36 -21.15
C PRO A 77 8.03 -20.33 -20.28
N LEU A 78 7.30 -19.65 -19.40
CA LEU A 78 7.84 -18.58 -18.56
C LEU A 78 8.35 -19.11 -17.20
N PRO A 79 9.48 -18.57 -16.68
CA PRO A 79 9.98 -18.87 -15.34
C PRO A 79 9.15 -18.24 -14.21
N GLY A 80 8.35 -17.21 -14.48
CA GLY A 80 7.50 -16.54 -13.49
C GLY A 80 6.49 -15.59 -14.11
N PHE A 81 5.54 -15.14 -13.30
CA PHE A 81 4.43 -14.30 -13.74
C PHE A 81 4.26 -13.11 -12.79
N ALA A 82 3.93 -11.97 -13.36
CA ALA A 82 3.58 -10.78 -12.61
C ALA A 82 2.13 -10.38 -12.80
N ILE A 83 1.58 -9.71 -11.80
CA ILE A 83 0.23 -9.16 -11.78
C ILE A 83 0.36 -7.65 -11.97
N GLY A 84 0.05 -7.17 -13.17
CA GLY A 84 0.13 -5.76 -13.55
C GLY A 84 -1.22 -5.05 -13.53
N GLY A 85 -1.18 -3.71 -13.52
CA GLY A 85 -2.38 -2.87 -13.67
C GLY A 85 -3.34 -2.88 -12.48
N VAL A 86 -2.82 -3.13 -11.26
CA VAL A 86 -3.59 -3.19 -9.99
C VAL A 86 -2.92 -2.33 -8.91
N SER A 87 -2.46 -1.14 -9.29
CA SER A 87 -1.84 -0.17 -8.37
C SER A 87 -2.21 1.28 -8.74
N GLY A 88 -3.35 1.48 -9.41
CA GLY A 88 -3.72 2.71 -10.13
C GLY A 88 -4.81 3.56 -9.47
N GLY A 89 -5.23 3.21 -8.25
CA GLY A 89 -6.25 3.95 -7.49
C GLY A 89 -7.63 3.30 -7.45
N GLU A 90 -7.74 2.03 -7.84
CA GLU A 90 -8.95 1.22 -7.73
C GLU A 90 -9.43 1.03 -6.28
N ALA A 91 -10.70 0.66 -6.14
CA ALA A 91 -11.26 0.27 -4.85
C ALA A 91 -10.59 -1.00 -4.32
N LYS A 92 -10.44 -1.10 -3.00
CA LYS A 92 -9.76 -2.23 -2.36
C LYS A 92 -10.44 -3.58 -2.59
N GLU A 93 -11.77 -3.56 -2.68
CA GLU A 93 -12.58 -4.72 -3.01
C GLU A 93 -12.24 -5.28 -4.40
N ASP A 94 -12.14 -4.41 -5.40
CA ASP A 94 -11.82 -4.80 -6.78
C ASP A 94 -10.36 -5.22 -6.92
N PHE A 95 -9.46 -4.53 -6.21
CA PHE A 95 -8.05 -4.87 -6.12
C PHE A 95 -7.85 -6.32 -5.66
N TRP A 96 -8.38 -6.68 -4.48
CA TRP A 96 -8.17 -8.02 -3.93
C TRP A 96 -8.89 -9.13 -4.69
N LYS A 97 -10.10 -8.88 -5.21
CA LYS A 97 -10.78 -9.82 -6.11
C LYS A 97 -9.95 -10.10 -7.37
N THR A 98 -9.32 -9.05 -7.93
CA THR A 98 -8.45 -9.20 -9.09
C THR A 98 -7.19 -10.00 -8.75
N VAL A 99 -6.55 -9.69 -7.61
CA VAL A 99 -5.36 -10.41 -7.14
C VAL A 99 -5.67 -11.88 -6.88
N GLU A 100 -6.77 -12.20 -6.21
CA GLU A 100 -7.24 -13.57 -5.97
C GLU A 100 -7.43 -14.33 -7.28
N LEU A 101 -8.24 -13.79 -8.19
CA LEU A 101 -8.54 -14.40 -9.49
C LEU A 101 -7.26 -14.72 -10.27
N VAL A 102 -6.33 -13.77 -10.30
CA VAL A 102 -5.06 -13.94 -11.02
C VAL A 102 -4.17 -14.96 -10.31
N SER A 103 -4.06 -14.89 -8.99
CA SER A 103 -3.17 -15.77 -8.22
C SER A 103 -3.59 -17.23 -8.31
N VAL A 104 -4.89 -17.51 -8.19
CA VAL A 104 -5.48 -18.85 -8.38
C VAL A 104 -5.33 -19.34 -9.81
N GLY A 105 -5.42 -18.44 -10.80
CA GLY A 105 -5.31 -18.80 -12.20
C GLY A 105 -3.88 -19.09 -12.68
N LEU A 106 -2.85 -18.71 -11.92
CA LEU A 106 -1.43 -18.89 -12.27
C LEU A 106 -0.88 -20.26 -11.83
N PRO A 107 0.14 -20.80 -12.53
CA PRO A 107 0.73 -22.09 -12.16
C PRO A 107 1.32 -22.09 -10.73
N GLU A 108 1.03 -23.14 -9.95
CA GLU A 108 1.46 -23.24 -8.55
C GLU A 108 2.98 -23.34 -8.38
N ASN A 109 3.68 -23.90 -9.36
CA ASN A 109 5.12 -24.11 -9.33
C ASN A 109 5.91 -22.91 -9.90
N LYS A 110 5.30 -21.73 -9.98
CA LYS A 110 5.91 -20.51 -10.53
C LYS A 110 5.66 -19.32 -9.61
N PRO A 111 6.66 -18.45 -9.41
CA PRO A 111 6.50 -17.27 -8.57
C PRO A 111 5.50 -16.29 -9.16
N ARG A 112 4.70 -15.68 -8.28
CA ARG A 112 3.69 -14.66 -8.56
C ARG A 112 4.14 -13.32 -8.00
N TYR A 113 4.47 -12.39 -8.89
CA TYR A 113 4.96 -11.06 -8.54
C TYR A 113 3.87 -9.99 -8.64
N LEU A 114 3.43 -9.45 -7.50
CA LEU A 114 2.46 -8.37 -7.46
C LEU A 114 3.17 -7.00 -7.52
N MET A 115 3.00 -6.29 -8.63
CA MET A 115 3.76 -5.09 -8.94
C MET A 115 3.18 -3.84 -8.25
N GLY A 116 4.04 -3.02 -7.66
CA GLY A 116 3.69 -1.68 -7.14
C GLY A 116 2.92 -1.66 -5.81
N VAL A 117 2.80 -2.79 -5.11
CA VAL A 117 2.05 -2.93 -3.85
C VAL A 117 3.01 -2.91 -2.66
N GLY A 118 2.80 -1.97 -1.73
CA GLY A 118 3.74 -1.73 -0.63
C GLY A 118 3.13 -1.42 0.73
N TYR A 119 1.81 -1.35 0.85
CA TYR A 119 1.18 -1.12 2.14
C TYR A 119 1.21 -2.42 2.96
N PRO A 120 1.61 -2.40 4.24
CA PRO A 120 1.77 -3.62 5.04
C PRO A 120 0.54 -4.53 5.07
N LEU A 121 -0.66 -3.98 5.22
CA LEU A 121 -1.90 -4.78 5.20
C LEU A 121 -2.13 -5.43 3.83
N ASP A 122 -1.89 -4.70 2.74
CA ASP A 122 -2.04 -5.25 1.39
C ASP A 122 -1.09 -6.42 1.16
N ILE A 123 0.16 -6.29 1.60
CA ILE A 123 1.15 -7.35 1.49
C ILE A 123 0.71 -8.59 2.27
N VAL A 124 0.27 -8.44 3.52
CA VAL A 124 -0.19 -9.57 4.34
C VAL A 124 -1.38 -10.28 3.70
N VAL A 125 -2.36 -9.54 3.20
CA VAL A 125 -3.54 -10.12 2.54
C VAL A 125 -3.16 -10.76 1.19
N CYS A 126 -2.32 -10.12 0.38
CA CYS A 126 -1.93 -10.67 -0.92
C CYS A 126 -1.04 -11.91 -0.80
N VAL A 127 -0.24 -12.03 0.26
CA VAL A 127 0.46 -13.29 0.59
C VAL A 127 -0.55 -14.39 0.91
N ALA A 128 -1.61 -14.08 1.68
CA ALA A 128 -2.69 -15.04 1.92
C ALA A 128 -3.41 -15.45 0.63
N LEU A 129 -3.52 -14.55 -0.35
CA LEU A 129 -4.06 -14.82 -1.68
C LEU A 129 -3.08 -15.52 -2.64
N GLY A 130 -1.85 -15.82 -2.20
CA GLY A 130 -0.86 -16.60 -2.96
C GLY A 130 0.19 -15.80 -3.73
N CYS A 131 0.35 -14.50 -3.46
CA CYS A 131 1.44 -13.69 -4.04
C CYS A 131 2.78 -13.94 -3.32
N ASP A 132 3.87 -14.00 -4.09
CA ASP A 132 5.20 -14.39 -3.59
C ASP A 132 6.21 -13.22 -3.57
N MET A 133 6.07 -12.26 -4.50
CA MET A 133 7.00 -11.14 -4.66
C MET A 133 6.25 -9.81 -4.70
N PHE A 134 6.89 -8.76 -4.18
CA PHE A 134 6.33 -7.41 -4.09
C PHE A 134 7.42 -6.37 -4.32
N ASP A 135 7.05 -5.23 -4.87
CA ASP A 135 7.86 -4.02 -4.91
C ASP A 135 7.01 -2.79 -4.65
N CYS A 136 7.57 -1.78 -3.99
CA CYS A 136 6.94 -0.48 -3.92
C CYS A 136 7.91 0.58 -3.43
N VAL A 137 7.71 1.81 -3.90
CA VAL A 137 8.40 2.98 -3.34
C VAL A 137 7.82 3.44 -2.00
N TYR A 138 6.68 2.88 -1.55
CA TYR A 138 5.96 3.27 -0.34
C TYR A 138 6.84 3.48 0.90
N PRO A 139 7.68 2.51 1.35
CA PRO A 139 8.53 2.69 2.53
C PRO A 139 9.48 3.88 2.41
N CYS A 140 10.14 4.04 1.26
CA CYS A 140 11.08 5.14 1.02
C CYS A 140 10.36 6.49 0.85
N ARG A 141 9.23 6.51 0.14
CA ARG A 141 8.45 7.73 -0.10
C ARG A 141 7.88 8.28 1.20
N THR A 142 7.24 7.43 2.00
CA THR A 142 6.64 7.84 3.28
C THR A 142 7.70 8.28 4.31
N ALA A 143 8.87 7.65 4.31
CA ALA A 143 10.02 8.08 5.12
C ALA A 143 10.41 9.54 4.82
N ARG A 144 10.50 9.93 3.55
CA ARG A 144 10.81 11.31 3.14
C ARG A 144 9.76 12.33 3.58
N PHE A 145 8.53 11.89 3.85
CA PHE A 145 7.47 12.73 4.42
C PHE A 145 7.41 12.70 5.96
N GLY A 146 8.39 12.07 6.62
CA GLY A 146 8.50 12.01 8.08
C GLY A 146 7.61 10.95 8.71
N THR A 147 7.31 9.87 7.99
CA THR A 147 6.49 8.76 8.49
C THR A 147 7.33 7.49 8.61
N ALA A 148 7.39 6.94 9.82
CA ALA A 148 7.96 5.64 10.12
C ALA A 148 6.85 4.57 10.14
N LEU A 149 7.13 3.38 9.59
CA LEU A 149 6.26 2.21 9.69
C LEU A 149 6.50 1.50 11.03
N VAL A 150 5.45 1.14 11.75
CA VAL A 150 5.54 0.48 13.07
C VAL A 150 4.43 -0.55 13.18
N ARG A 151 4.59 -1.59 14.00
CA ARG A 151 3.51 -2.59 14.20
C ARG A 151 2.40 -2.05 15.10
N GLU A 152 2.77 -1.21 16.07
CA GLU A 152 1.86 -0.60 17.02
C GLU A 152 1.14 0.64 16.44
N GLN A 153 0.19 1.21 17.20
CA GLN A 153 -0.36 2.55 16.98
C GLN A 153 -1.03 2.75 15.60
N GLY A 154 -1.65 1.71 15.06
CA GLY A 154 -2.34 1.77 13.76
C GLY A 154 -1.38 1.81 12.57
N GLY A 155 -0.16 1.30 12.73
CA GLY A 155 0.74 0.98 11.61
C GLY A 155 1.76 2.05 11.24
N VAL A 156 1.61 3.28 11.74
CA VAL A 156 2.46 4.42 11.33
C VAL A 156 2.73 5.44 12.44
N LEU A 157 3.95 5.98 12.43
CA LEU A 157 4.40 7.05 13.31
C LEU A 157 4.82 8.27 12.49
N ARG A 158 4.13 9.40 12.67
CA ARG A 158 4.44 10.67 11.98
C ARG A 158 5.34 11.54 12.84
N ILE A 159 6.64 11.53 12.59
CA ILE A 159 7.64 12.13 13.48
C ILE A 159 7.47 13.64 13.67
N LYS A 160 6.83 14.31 12.71
CA LYS A 160 6.51 15.75 12.77
C LYS A 160 5.51 16.14 13.87
N GLN A 161 4.79 15.17 14.45
CA GLN A 161 3.81 15.46 15.49
C GLN A 161 4.47 15.91 16.80
N THR A 162 3.92 16.96 17.42
CA THR A 162 4.45 17.60 18.63
C THR A 162 4.59 16.65 19.83
N LYS A 163 3.75 15.61 19.91
CA LYS A 163 3.84 14.60 20.97
C LYS A 163 5.18 13.86 21.04
N TYR A 164 5.95 13.87 19.94
CA TYR A 164 7.28 13.24 19.90
C TYR A 164 8.42 14.16 20.34
N LYS A 165 8.16 15.45 20.62
CA LYS A 165 9.19 16.44 20.95
C LYS A 165 10.11 16.04 22.11
N LEU A 166 9.57 15.34 23.11
CA LEU A 166 10.30 14.89 24.29
C LEU A 166 10.29 13.34 24.44
N ASP A 167 9.88 12.63 23.39
CA ASP A 167 9.80 11.16 23.43
C ASP A 167 11.20 10.54 23.19
N LEU A 168 11.86 10.12 24.28
CA LEU A 168 13.19 9.52 24.22
C LEU A 168 13.20 8.04 23.79
N ARG A 169 12.04 7.45 23.49
CA ARG A 169 11.95 6.07 22.99
C ARG A 169 12.42 5.99 21.52
N PRO A 170 12.87 4.81 21.05
CA PRO A 170 13.09 4.57 19.62
C PRO A 170 11.78 4.58 18.83
N LEU A 171 11.85 4.53 17.49
CA LEU A 171 10.63 4.43 16.64
C LEU A 171 9.81 3.19 17.01
N ASP A 172 10.46 2.05 17.22
CA ASP A 172 9.89 0.78 17.66
C ASP A 172 10.89 0.07 18.59
N ALA A 173 10.45 -0.35 19.78
CA ALA A 173 11.31 -0.95 20.80
C ALA A 173 11.77 -2.37 20.44
N THR A 174 11.06 -3.05 19.54
CA THR A 174 11.38 -4.40 19.07
C THR A 174 12.21 -4.40 17.79
N CYS A 175 12.40 -3.24 17.16
CA CYS A 175 13.08 -3.11 15.89
C CYS A 175 14.61 -3.07 16.04
N GLY A 176 15.29 -4.04 15.42
CA GLY A 176 16.75 -4.14 15.42
C GLY A 176 17.48 -3.26 14.41
N CYS A 177 16.81 -2.31 13.73
CA CYS A 177 17.44 -1.50 12.70
C CYS A 177 18.42 -0.46 13.27
N TYR A 178 19.34 0.04 12.43
CA TYR A 178 20.32 1.07 12.82
C TYR A 178 19.64 2.30 13.44
N THR A 179 18.53 2.75 12.89
CA THR A 179 17.82 3.94 13.37
C THR A 179 17.27 3.75 14.78
N CYS A 180 16.60 2.63 15.07
CA CYS A 180 16.03 2.35 16.39
C CYS A 180 17.10 2.12 17.47
N ARG A 181 18.29 1.64 17.09
CA ARG A 181 19.39 1.43 18.05
C ARG A 181 20.11 2.71 18.46
N ASN A 182 20.10 3.73 17.62
CA ASN A 182 20.98 4.90 17.78
C ASN A 182 20.24 6.24 17.97
N TYR A 183 18.94 6.31 17.67
CA TYR A 183 18.20 7.57 17.67
C TYR A 183 16.85 7.47 18.37
N THR A 184 16.49 8.56 19.02
CA THR A 184 15.19 8.72 19.70
C THR A 184 14.17 9.40 18.80
N ARG A 185 12.88 9.21 19.11
CA ARG A 185 11.79 9.93 18.43
C ARG A 185 11.94 11.45 18.58
N ALA A 186 12.38 11.92 19.74
CA ALA A 186 12.67 13.33 20.02
C ALA A 186 13.76 13.90 19.09
N PHE A 187 14.87 13.17 18.93
CA PHE A 187 15.93 13.59 18.01
C PHE A 187 15.43 13.68 16.58
N LEU A 188 14.72 12.63 16.12
CA LEU A 188 14.19 12.58 14.76
C LEU A 188 13.16 13.70 14.52
N HIS A 189 12.29 13.98 15.50
CA HIS A 189 11.32 15.09 15.45
C HIS A 189 12.02 16.44 15.32
N ALA A 190 12.96 16.73 16.23
CA ALA A 190 13.63 18.02 16.30
C ALA A 190 14.50 18.32 15.06
N SER A 191 15.03 17.27 14.43
CA SER A 191 15.97 17.36 13.30
C SER A 191 15.29 17.20 11.94
N PHE A 192 14.05 16.70 11.88
CA PHE A 192 13.33 16.53 10.62
C PHE A 192 13.17 17.85 9.88
N GLY A 193 13.49 17.87 8.58
CA GLY A 193 13.48 19.08 7.74
C GLY A 193 14.70 19.99 7.91
N LYS A 194 15.50 19.81 8.96
CA LYS A 194 16.77 20.53 9.18
C LYS A 194 17.98 19.72 8.71
N MET A 195 17.90 18.40 8.84
CA MET A 195 18.94 17.46 8.44
C MET A 195 18.38 16.47 7.40
N PRO A 196 18.89 16.46 6.17
CA PRO A 196 18.45 15.50 5.14
C PRO A 196 18.64 14.03 5.56
N SER A 197 19.62 13.75 6.43
CA SER A 197 19.91 12.41 6.94
C SER A 197 18.76 11.81 7.75
N VAL A 198 17.85 12.61 8.33
CA VAL A 198 16.69 12.06 9.05
C VAL A 198 15.78 11.26 8.09
N SER A 199 15.59 11.72 6.86
CA SER A 199 14.84 10.97 5.84
C SER A 199 15.54 9.66 5.47
N GLN A 200 16.88 9.61 5.49
CA GLN A 200 17.65 8.39 5.28
C GLN A 200 17.48 7.42 6.44
N LEU A 201 17.56 7.90 7.69
CA LEU A 201 17.32 7.12 8.90
C LEU A 201 15.90 6.51 8.91
N LEU A 202 14.89 7.30 8.54
CA LEU A 202 13.52 6.78 8.40
C LEU A 202 13.40 5.76 7.26
N THR A 203 14.16 5.93 6.17
CA THR A 203 14.17 4.98 5.06
C THR A 203 14.78 3.65 5.48
N ILE A 204 15.91 3.67 6.21
CA ILE A 204 16.54 2.46 6.78
C ILE A 204 15.54 1.73 7.67
N HIS A 205 14.84 2.45 8.55
CA HIS A 205 13.82 1.88 9.43
C HIS A 205 12.67 1.25 8.63
N ASN A 206 12.09 1.98 7.68
CA ASN A 206 10.94 1.49 6.91
C ASN A 206 11.30 0.28 6.04
N LEU A 207 12.48 0.25 5.42
CA LEU A 207 12.94 -0.90 4.65
C LEU A 207 13.20 -2.12 5.55
N PHE A 208 13.77 -1.91 6.73
CA PHE A 208 13.97 -2.97 7.71
C PHE A 208 12.62 -3.54 8.19
N PHE A 209 11.63 -2.67 8.44
CA PHE A 209 10.27 -3.07 8.80
C PHE A 209 9.64 -3.96 7.72
N MET A 210 9.69 -3.55 6.45
CA MET A 210 9.10 -4.34 5.35
C MET A 210 9.78 -5.70 5.19
N GLN A 211 11.12 -5.75 5.28
CA GLN A 211 11.87 -7.01 5.23
C GLN A 211 11.52 -7.93 6.41
N SER A 212 11.44 -7.38 7.61
CA SER A 212 11.05 -8.14 8.81
C SER A 212 9.63 -8.69 8.69
N LEU A 213 8.70 -7.90 8.14
CA LEU A 213 7.33 -8.35 7.88
C LEU A 213 7.31 -9.56 6.93
N CYS A 214 8.05 -9.51 5.83
CA CYS A 214 8.15 -10.64 4.90
C CYS A 214 8.77 -11.88 5.54
N LEU A 215 9.84 -11.71 6.33
CA LEU A 215 10.51 -12.81 7.04
C LEU A 215 9.59 -13.46 8.08
N ASP A 216 8.82 -12.66 8.82
CA ASP A 216 7.89 -13.17 9.83
C ASP A 216 6.74 -13.97 9.17
N MET A 217 6.21 -13.48 8.04
CA MET A 217 5.24 -14.25 7.24
C MET A 217 5.84 -15.56 6.73
N GLN A 218 7.06 -15.53 6.18
CA GLN A 218 7.75 -16.73 5.69
C GLN A 218 7.92 -17.77 6.80
N ARG A 219 8.35 -17.34 8.00
CA ARG A 219 8.47 -18.22 9.17
C ARG A 219 7.13 -18.81 9.60
N ALA A 220 6.08 -17.99 9.63
CA ALA A 220 4.75 -18.44 10.00
C ALA A 220 4.17 -19.44 8.98
N ILE A 221 4.43 -19.25 7.68
CA ILE A 221 4.06 -20.20 6.62
C ILE A 221 4.82 -21.51 6.80
N ALA A 222 6.14 -21.47 6.98
CA ALA A 222 6.96 -22.65 7.18
C ALA A 222 6.58 -23.45 8.45
N ALA A 223 6.09 -22.76 9.48
CA ALA A 223 5.62 -23.37 10.73
C ALA A 223 4.14 -23.80 10.71
N GLY A 224 3.40 -23.55 9.62
CA GLY A 224 1.96 -23.83 9.56
C GLY A 224 1.09 -22.92 10.45
N THR A 225 1.62 -21.77 10.90
CA THR A 225 0.96 -20.83 11.81
C THR A 225 0.59 -19.49 11.16
N PHE A 226 0.65 -19.41 9.83
CA PHE A 226 0.33 -18.19 9.09
C PHE A 226 -1.04 -17.57 9.42
N PRO A 227 -2.15 -18.34 9.56
CA PRO A 227 -3.42 -17.77 10.00
C PRO A 227 -3.34 -17.07 11.36
N ALA A 228 -2.62 -17.66 12.33
CA ALA A 228 -2.42 -17.05 13.65
C ALA A 228 -1.57 -15.77 13.56
N PHE A 229 -0.56 -15.75 12.69
CA PHE A 229 0.21 -14.55 12.39
C PHE A 229 -0.67 -13.42 11.84
N VAL A 230 -1.51 -13.71 10.84
CA VAL A 230 -2.44 -12.72 10.25
C VAL A 230 -3.37 -12.15 11.32
N ARG A 231 -3.94 -13.02 12.15
CA ARG A 231 -4.81 -12.62 13.27
C ARG A 231 -4.10 -11.67 14.24
N SER A 232 -2.88 -12.02 14.65
CA SER A 232 -2.06 -11.17 15.53
C SER A 232 -1.72 -9.83 14.89
N PHE A 233 -1.35 -9.83 13.61
CA PHE A 233 -1.06 -8.61 12.85
C PHE A 233 -2.28 -7.68 12.78
N LEU A 234 -3.48 -8.23 12.54
CA LEU A 234 -4.71 -7.45 12.51
C LEU A 234 -5.08 -6.85 13.87
N LEU A 235 -4.89 -7.59 14.97
CA LEU A 235 -5.12 -7.05 16.31
C LEU A 235 -4.16 -5.91 16.65
N GLN A 236 -2.92 -5.95 16.15
CA GLN A 236 -1.97 -4.84 16.32
C GLN A 236 -2.36 -3.61 15.50
N LEU A 237 -2.85 -3.83 14.28
CA LEU A 237 -3.23 -2.77 13.34
C LEU A 237 -4.60 -2.14 13.68
N PHE A 238 -5.55 -2.98 14.11
CA PHE A 238 -6.92 -2.66 14.50
C PHE A 238 -7.18 -3.20 15.90
N PRO A 239 -6.65 -2.55 16.96
CA PRO A 239 -6.88 -2.99 18.33
C PRO A 239 -8.36 -2.82 18.69
N PRO A 240 -8.98 -3.78 19.40
CA PRO A 240 -10.32 -3.61 19.93
C PRO A 240 -10.43 -2.34 20.77
N ALA A 241 -11.60 -1.70 20.76
CA ALA A 241 -11.84 -0.57 21.65
C ALA A 241 -11.73 -1.04 23.11
N ASP A 242 -10.84 -0.43 23.91
CA ASP A 242 -10.78 -0.61 25.37
C ASP A 242 -12.20 -0.39 25.93
N ARG A 243 -12.84 -1.44 26.48
CA ARG A 243 -14.08 -1.29 27.26
C ARG A 243 -13.89 -0.25 28.39
N ASP A 244 -12.69 -0.20 28.98
CA ASP A 244 -12.33 0.68 30.10
C ASP A 244 -12.12 2.16 29.74
N ARG A 245 -11.93 2.51 28.45
CA ARG A 245 -11.79 3.93 28.03
C ARG A 245 -13.13 4.63 27.87
N ALA A 246 -14.22 3.88 27.70
CA ALA A 246 -15.57 4.44 27.57
C ALA A 246 -16.05 5.02 28.92
N GLU A 247 -15.79 4.34 30.03
CA GLU A 247 -16.18 4.83 31.37
C GLU A 247 -15.46 6.13 31.76
N LYS A 248 -14.17 6.28 31.41
CA LYS A 248 -13.41 7.51 31.71
C LYS A 248 -13.86 8.72 30.89
N ARG A 249 -14.56 8.53 29.76
CA ARG A 249 -15.14 9.62 28.96
C ARG A 249 -16.56 9.99 29.39
N GLY A 250 -17.29 9.09 30.06
CA GLY A 250 -18.64 9.35 30.58
C GLY A 250 -18.69 10.23 31.84
N GLY A 251 -17.57 10.38 32.57
CA GLY A 251 -17.55 11.08 33.86
C GLY A 251 -17.24 12.58 33.85
N LYS A 252 -17.24 13.27 32.70
CA LYS A 252 -16.88 14.71 32.62
C LYS A 252 -17.83 15.60 31.81
N ALA A 253 -19.05 15.14 31.54
CA ALA A 253 -20.08 15.94 30.87
C ALA A 253 -21.18 16.34 31.85
N GLU A 254 -20.83 17.04 32.92
CA GLU A 254 -21.79 17.84 33.70
C GLU A 254 -21.04 18.98 34.40
N ALA A 255 -21.70 20.15 34.46
CA ALA A 255 -21.22 21.45 34.92
C ALA A 255 -20.36 22.27 33.93
N THR A 256 -21.04 23.02 33.04
CA THR A 256 -21.13 24.50 33.11
C THR A 256 -21.92 24.99 31.90
N GLY A 257 -23.16 25.42 32.12
CA GLY A 257 -23.90 26.21 31.15
C GLY A 257 -23.64 27.69 31.38
N GLU A 258 -23.47 28.46 30.31
CA GLU A 258 -24.04 29.82 30.20
C GLU A 258 -23.92 30.39 28.77
N LYS A 259 -25.10 30.69 28.22
CA LYS A 259 -25.57 31.81 27.39
C LYS A 259 -24.77 32.32 26.18
N SER A 260 -25.56 32.44 25.11
CA SER A 260 -25.41 33.13 23.84
C SER A 260 -25.20 34.64 23.96
N ASP A 261 -24.45 35.23 23.01
CA ASP A 261 -24.92 36.39 22.22
C ASP A 261 -24.02 36.72 21.00
N GLY A 262 -24.68 37.00 19.87
CA GLY A 262 -24.42 38.17 19.00
C GLY A 262 -23.25 38.23 18.01
N GLY A 263 -23.56 38.05 16.70
CA GLY A 263 -23.12 38.83 15.51
C GLY A 263 -21.61 39.03 15.22
N CYS A 264 -21.13 39.44 14.05
CA CYS A 264 -21.65 39.69 12.70
C CYS A 264 -20.40 39.79 11.77
N GLU A 265 -20.64 39.75 10.46
CA GLU A 265 -19.86 40.41 9.39
C GLU A 265 -18.52 39.84 8.86
N GLN A 266 -18.62 39.36 7.62
CA GLN A 266 -17.58 39.37 6.58
C GLN A 266 -17.52 40.75 5.91
N PRO A 267 -16.35 41.17 5.38
CA PRO A 267 -16.31 42.12 4.27
C PRO A 267 -15.87 41.47 2.96
N SER A 268 -16.70 41.69 1.94
CA SER A 268 -16.41 41.59 0.51
C SER A 268 -15.62 42.81 0.02
N LEU A 269 -14.68 42.64 -0.91
CA LEU A 269 -14.22 43.73 -1.77
C LEU A 269 -13.85 43.25 -3.17
N GLU A 270 -14.12 44.15 -4.10
CA GLU A 270 -14.44 44.00 -5.52
C GLU A 270 -13.24 43.86 -6.48
N GLU A 271 -13.59 43.43 -7.70
CA GLU A 271 -12.73 43.35 -8.88
C GLU A 271 -12.37 44.73 -9.45
N HIS A 272 -11.11 44.91 -9.86
CA HIS A 272 -10.73 45.88 -10.89
C HIS A 272 -9.87 45.21 -11.96
N LYS A 273 -10.34 45.27 -13.21
CA LYS A 273 -9.65 44.83 -14.44
C LYS A 273 -8.60 45.86 -14.88
N SER A 274 -7.43 45.38 -15.31
CA SER A 274 -6.63 46.05 -16.34
C SER A 274 -5.96 45.03 -17.27
N LYS A 275 -5.86 45.38 -18.55
CA LYS A 275 -5.47 44.55 -19.69
C LYS A 275 -3.95 44.55 -19.91
N GLY A 276 -3.42 43.38 -20.28
CA GLY A 276 -2.40 43.26 -21.34
C GLY A 276 -0.97 42.98 -20.90
N GLN A 277 -0.48 41.75 -21.12
CA GLN A 277 0.57 41.44 -22.10
C GLN A 277 0.90 39.95 -22.10
N ARG A 278 1.14 39.43 -23.30
CA ARG A 278 1.51 38.04 -23.60
C ARG A 278 2.88 37.73 -23.00
N GLY A 279 2.96 36.62 -22.27
CA GLY A 279 4.21 35.94 -21.93
C GLY A 279 3.90 34.49 -21.64
N LEU A 280 4.29 33.59 -22.56
CA LEU A 280 4.24 32.16 -22.33
C LEU A 280 5.14 31.83 -21.12
N LYS A 281 4.53 31.53 -19.98
CA LYS A 281 5.12 30.69 -18.94
C LYS A 281 4.18 29.53 -18.69
N ALA A 282 4.34 28.48 -19.48
CA ALA A 282 3.85 27.17 -19.11
C ALA A 282 4.73 26.66 -17.96
N GLU A 283 4.46 27.14 -16.74
CA GLU A 283 4.89 26.43 -15.55
C GLU A 283 4.06 25.16 -15.48
N ALA A 284 4.63 24.08 -16.00
CA ALA A 284 4.14 22.74 -15.75
C ALA A 284 4.20 22.51 -14.23
N LYS A 285 3.08 22.74 -13.54
CA LYS A 285 2.85 22.17 -12.21
C LYS A 285 3.19 20.68 -12.32
N PRO A 286 4.09 20.14 -11.48
CA PRO A 286 4.36 18.72 -11.51
C PRO A 286 3.03 18.01 -11.24
N ARG A 287 2.49 17.35 -12.27
CA ARG A 287 1.33 16.49 -12.13
C ARG A 287 1.72 15.41 -11.13
N GLU A 288 1.01 15.38 -10.00
CA GLU A 288 1.10 14.33 -9.02
C GLU A 288 0.92 12.99 -9.75
N CYS A 289 2.00 12.22 -9.87
CA CYS A 289 1.92 10.85 -10.33
C CYS A 289 1.16 10.08 -9.23
N GLY A 290 -0.11 9.83 -9.52
CA GLY A 290 -1.08 9.18 -8.65
C GLY A 290 -0.58 7.82 -8.16
N THR A 291 0.10 7.84 -7.03
CA THR A 291 0.25 6.70 -6.13
C THR A 291 -0.43 7.04 -4.81
N ALA A 292 -1.61 7.67 -4.94
CA ALA A 292 -2.53 7.88 -3.84
C ALA A 292 -2.95 6.49 -3.36
N SER A 293 -2.32 6.04 -2.28
CA SER A 293 -2.91 5.03 -1.43
C SER A 293 -4.32 5.52 -1.09
N PRO A 294 -5.39 4.75 -1.36
CA PRO A 294 -6.76 5.19 -1.09
C PRO A 294 -7.07 5.37 0.41
N PHE A 295 -6.06 5.28 1.29
CA PHE A 295 -6.09 5.78 2.66
C PHE A 295 -5.80 7.28 2.80
N HIS A 296 -5.70 8.02 1.70
CA HIS A 296 -5.68 9.49 1.68
C HIS A 296 -6.99 10.04 1.14
N GLY A 297 -8.06 9.95 1.93
CA GLY A 297 -9.08 11.00 1.89
C GLY A 297 -8.43 12.33 2.30
N ALA A 298 -9.10 13.47 2.08
CA ALA A 298 -8.60 14.79 2.47
C ALA A 298 -8.17 14.89 3.96
N ASN A 299 -8.54 13.91 4.81
CA ASN A 299 -8.13 13.76 6.20
C ASN A 299 -7.35 12.45 6.55
N GLY A 300 -6.90 11.65 5.59
CA GLY A 300 -5.78 10.70 5.71
C GLY A 300 -5.66 9.82 6.98
N GLU A 301 -6.75 9.18 7.42
CA GLU A 301 -6.75 8.38 8.65
C GLU A 301 -7.54 7.07 8.54
N CYS A 302 -6.82 5.94 8.52
CA CYS A 302 -7.25 4.70 9.17
C CYS A 302 -6.97 4.79 10.69
N ARG A 303 -7.26 5.95 11.30
CA ARG A 303 -7.12 6.09 12.75
C ARG A 303 -8.45 5.73 13.38
N ASN A 304 -8.37 4.88 14.40
CA ASN A 304 -9.46 4.55 15.33
C ASN A 304 -10.51 3.54 14.83
N LEU A 305 -10.24 2.76 13.77
CA LEU A 305 -11.06 1.58 13.51
C LEU A 305 -10.70 0.49 14.51
N SER A 306 -11.68 0.06 15.30
CA SER A 306 -11.55 -1.05 16.24
C SER A 306 -11.67 -2.42 15.57
N THR A 307 -12.09 -2.46 14.31
CA THR A 307 -12.26 -3.68 13.50
C THR A 307 -11.84 -3.42 12.06
N PRO A 308 -11.33 -4.45 11.34
CA PRO A 308 -11.00 -4.32 9.94
C PRO A 308 -12.28 -4.16 9.09
N PRO A 309 -12.22 -3.36 8.01
CA PRO A 309 -13.32 -3.26 7.06
C PRO A 309 -13.76 -4.62 6.49
N SER A 310 -15.02 -4.72 6.03
CA SER A 310 -15.61 -5.98 5.51
C SER A 310 -14.80 -6.59 4.38
N TRP A 311 -14.27 -5.79 3.47
CA TRP A 311 -13.47 -6.25 2.35
C TRP A 311 -12.16 -6.95 2.76
N VAL A 312 -11.62 -6.67 3.96
CA VAL A 312 -10.50 -7.42 4.56
C VAL A 312 -10.94 -8.80 5.02
N ARG A 313 -12.12 -8.86 5.64
CA ARG A 313 -12.71 -10.14 6.05
C ARG A 313 -12.99 -11.02 4.84
N ASP A 314 -13.54 -10.45 3.78
CA ASP A 314 -13.90 -11.20 2.57
C ASP A 314 -12.65 -11.76 1.87
N ALA A 315 -11.60 -10.96 1.70
CA ALA A 315 -10.35 -11.42 1.09
C ALA A 315 -9.63 -12.50 1.94
N LEU A 316 -9.63 -12.36 3.27
CA LEU A 316 -9.05 -13.37 4.15
C LEU A 316 -9.89 -14.65 4.20
N ARG A 317 -11.22 -14.54 4.15
CA ARG A 317 -12.11 -15.68 4.06
C ARG A 317 -11.89 -16.45 2.76
N ALA A 318 -11.69 -15.75 1.64
CA ALA A 318 -11.31 -16.35 0.36
C ALA A 318 -9.98 -17.12 0.45
N ALA A 319 -9.03 -16.62 1.25
CA ALA A 319 -7.79 -17.32 1.58
C ALA A 319 -7.93 -18.42 2.66
N GLY A 320 -9.14 -18.74 3.11
CA GLY A 320 -9.39 -19.75 4.15
C GLY A 320 -9.04 -19.29 5.58
N ILE A 321 -8.83 -17.99 5.81
CA ILE A 321 -8.48 -17.42 7.12
C ILE A 321 -9.71 -16.71 7.70
N GLY A 322 -10.42 -17.40 8.61
CA GLY A 322 -11.50 -16.80 9.38
C GLY A 322 -10.96 -15.83 10.43
N ILE A 323 -11.58 -14.65 10.55
CA ILE A 323 -11.27 -13.64 11.57
C ILE A 323 -12.51 -13.16 12.34
N ASP A 324 -13.65 -13.81 12.14
CA ASP A 324 -14.95 -13.41 12.72
C ASP A 324 -14.94 -13.53 14.27
N ASP A 325 -14.12 -14.42 14.81
CA ASP A 325 -13.92 -14.64 16.25
C ASP A 325 -13.00 -13.59 16.91
N LEU A 326 -12.26 -12.80 16.14
CA LEU A 326 -11.33 -11.79 16.68
C LEU A 326 -12.03 -10.52 17.16
N TYR A 327 -13.21 -10.23 16.62
CA TYR A 327 -13.91 -8.97 16.81
C TYR A 327 -15.37 -9.25 17.19
N PRO A 328 -15.64 -9.65 18.44
CA PRO A 328 -17.00 -9.91 18.89
C PRO A 328 -17.86 -8.66 18.68
N ALA A 329 -19.09 -8.86 18.18
CA ALA A 329 -20.04 -7.77 18.03
C ALA A 329 -20.26 -7.10 19.40
N PRO A 330 -20.44 -5.76 19.46
CA PRO A 330 -20.94 -5.14 20.67
C PRO A 330 -22.28 -5.80 21.03
N GLU A 331 -22.40 -6.28 22.27
CA GLU A 331 -23.68 -6.78 22.80
C GLU A 331 -24.71 -5.68 22.58
N LYS A 332 -25.81 -6.03 21.89
CA LYS A 332 -26.96 -5.15 21.78
C LYS A 332 -27.71 -5.25 23.09
N ASP A 333 -27.42 -4.33 24.01
CA ASP A 333 -28.29 -4.01 25.14
C ASP A 333 -29.52 -3.23 24.64
#